data_AF-A0A7K1D011-F1
#
_entry.id   AF-A0A7K1D011-F1
#
_cell.length_a   1.000
_cell.length_b   1.000
_cell.length_c   1.000
_cell.angle_alpha   90.00
_cell.angle_beta   90.00
_cell.angle_gamma   90.00
#
_symmetry.space_group_name_H-M   'P 1'
#
loop_
_entity.id
_entity.type
_entity.pdbx_description
1 polymer ?
#
loop_
_entity_poly.entity_id
_entity_poly.type
_entity_poly.pdbx_seq_one_letter_code
_entity_poly.pdbx_strand_id
1 'polypeptide(L)'
;MTIEAVVFDFGGVFTSSPFSGLHKWHTERGLDPELGLRAVFGPYDQDTDHPWHQLERGEIALEAAAEQIKAVGAEMGIDVDLKEMFGALGGESGARSDVVEKGLALRASGYRTAL
;
A
#
# COMPACT_ATOMS: atom_id res chain seq x y z
N MET A 1 -30.29 6.67 -11.21
CA MET A 1 -28.86 6.98 -11.42
C MET A 1 -28.27 5.87 -12.28
N THR A 2 -27.52 6.21 -13.32
CA THR A 2 -26.85 5.22 -14.18
C THR A 2 -25.34 5.39 -14.00
N ILE A 3 -24.63 4.29 -13.77
CA ILE A 3 -23.17 4.31 -13.65
C ILE A 3 -22.58 4.42 -15.06
N GLU A 4 -21.64 5.34 -15.27
CA GLU A 4 -21.03 5.58 -16.59
C GLU A 4 -19.55 5.15 -16.68
N ALA A 5 -18.93 4.88 -15.54
CA ALA A 5 -17.54 4.48 -15.41
C ALA A 5 -17.30 3.72 -14.09
N VAL A 6 -16.26 2.91 -14.06
CA VAL A 6 -15.77 2.20 -12.87
C VAL A 6 -14.28 2.47 -12.74
N VAL A 7 -13.87 3.09 -11.63
CA VAL A 7 -12.46 3.31 -11.27
C VAL A 7 -12.12 2.31 -10.19
N PHE A 8 -10.99 1.64 -10.35
CA PHE A 8 -10.53 0.61 -9.43
C PHE A 8 -9.24 1.09 -8.77
N ASP A 9 -9.18 1.02 -7.45
CA ASP A 9 -7.87 1.01 -6.79
C ASP A 9 -7.10 -0.27 -7.16
N PHE A 10 -5.81 -0.33 -6.87
CA PHE A 10 -4.94 -1.45 -7.17
C PHE A 10 -4.70 -2.34 -5.94
N GLY A 11 -4.09 -1.77 -4.90
CA GLY A 11 -3.73 -2.50 -3.67
C GLY A 11 -4.97 -2.89 -2.86
N GLY A 12 -5.13 -4.16 -2.51
CA GLY A 12 -6.34 -4.65 -1.81
C GLY A 12 -7.54 -4.92 -2.74
N VAL A 13 -7.50 -4.44 -3.98
CA VAL A 13 -8.53 -4.70 -5.02
C VAL A 13 -8.04 -5.76 -6.00
N PHE A 14 -6.98 -5.48 -6.77
CA PHE A 14 -6.40 -6.46 -7.70
C PHE A 14 -5.34 -7.34 -7.05
N THR A 15 -4.70 -6.85 -5.99
CA THR A 15 -3.72 -7.61 -5.19
C THR A 15 -4.18 -7.73 -3.74
N SER A 16 -3.49 -8.53 -2.94
CA SER A 16 -3.60 -8.42 -1.47
C SER A 16 -3.24 -7.00 -1.02
N SER A 17 -3.78 -6.62 0.14
CA SER A 17 -3.56 -5.30 0.72
C SER A 17 -2.11 -5.18 1.24
N PRO A 18 -1.43 -4.05 1.02
CA PRO A 18 -0.13 -3.82 1.65
C PRO A 18 -0.26 -3.77 3.19
N PHE A 19 -1.41 -3.34 3.71
CA PHE A 19 -1.66 -3.26 5.15
C PHE A 19 -1.70 -4.64 5.82
N SER A 20 -2.27 -5.66 5.16
CA SER A 20 -2.35 -7.00 5.74
C SER A 20 -0.97 -7.67 5.83
N GLY A 21 -0.13 -7.48 4.80
CA GLY A 21 1.25 -7.97 4.82
C GLY A 21 2.07 -7.31 5.93
N LEU A 22 1.94 -5.99 6.09
CA LEU A 22 2.65 -5.27 7.13
C LEU A 22 2.16 -5.60 8.55
N HIS A 23 0.85 -5.75 8.71
CA HIS A 23 0.26 -6.14 9.99
C HIS A 23 0.77 -7.51 10.44
N LYS A 24 0.81 -8.47 9.51
CA LYS A 24 1.36 -9.81 9.75
C LYS A 24 2.84 -9.76 10.13
N TRP A 25 3.65 -9.00 9.38
CA TRP A 25 5.09 -8.86 9.64
C TRP A 25 5.39 -8.34 11.06
N HIS A 26 4.65 -7.35 11.52
CA HIS A 26 4.79 -6.78 12.87
C HIS A 26 4.31 -7.77 13.95
N THR A 27 3.15 -8.38 13.74
CA THR A 27 2.58 -9.37 14.67
C THR A 27 3.53 -10.56 14.87
N GLU A 28 4.12 -11.08 13.80
CA GLU A 28 5.08 -12.19 13.86
C GLU A 28 6.37 -11.84 14.62
N ARG A 29 6.69 -10.54 14.76
CA ARG A 29 7.84 -10.02 15.51
C ARG A 29 7.49 -9.51 16.90
N GLY A 30 6.23 -9.65 17.33
CA GLY A 30 5.75 -9.13 18.61
C GLY A 30 5.72 -7.60 18.69
N LEU A 31 5.71 -6.92 17.53
CA LEU A 31 5.64 -5.47 17.42
C LEU A 31 4.18 -5.03 17.28
N ASP A 32 3.88 -3.82 17.73
CA ASP A 32 2.58 -3.18 17.52
C ASP A 32 2.39 -2.86 16.03
N PRO A 33 1.43 -3.51 15.35
CA PRO A 33 1.18 -3.26 13.94
C PRO A 33 0.73 -1.84 13.62
N GLU A 34 -0.01 -1.18 14.52
CA GLU A 34 -0.46 0.19 14.29
C GLU A 34 0.71 1.17 14.33
N LEU A 35 1.67 0.95 15.23
CA LEU A 35 2.89 1.75 15.31
C LEU A 35 3.74 1.59 14.03
N GLY A 36 3.86 0.36 13.55
CA GLY A 36 4.54 0.04 12.30
C GLY A 36 3.91 0.69 11.06
N LEU A 37 2.59 0.57 10.94
CA LEU A 37 1.82 1.24 9.89
C LEU A 37 2.00 2.75 9.94
N ARG A 38 1.98 3.35 11.14
CA ARG A 38 2.16 4.79 11.29
C ARG A 38 3.57 5.26 10.97
N ALA A 39 4.60 4.47 11.28
CA ALA A 39 5.97 4.80 10.91
C ALA A 39 6.22 4.71 9.40
N VAL A 40 5.57 3.76 8.72
CA VAL A 40 5.77 3.54 7.29
C VAL A 40 4.90 4.45 6.45
N PHE A 41 3.60 4.52 6.74
CA PHE A 41 2.63 5.24 5.91
C PHE A 41 2.30 6.62 6.45
N GLY A 42 2.66 6.95 7.70
CA GLY A 42 2.22 8.19 8.33
C GLY A 42 0.71 8.19 8.61
N PRO A 43 0.10 9.38 8.79
CA PRO A 43 -1.34 9.52 8.93
C PRO A 43 -2.05 9.22 7.60
N TYR A 44 -2.60 8.01 7.47
CA TYR A 44 -3.18 7.52 6.21
C TYR A 44 -4.38 8.33 5.69
N ASP A 45 -5.10 9.03 6.57
CA ASP A 45 -6.27 9.83 6.22
C ASP A 45 -5.93 11.25 5.76
N GLN A 46 -4.64 11.60 5.71
CA GLN A 46 -4.16 12.95 5.43
C GLN A 46 -3.02 12.93 4.44
N ASP A 47 -3.00 13.93 3.56
CA ASP A 47 -1.85 14.19 2.69
C ASP A 47 -0.91 15.18 3.40
N THR A 48 0.28 14.71 3.79
CA THR A 48 1.25 15.47 4.62
C THR A 48 2.67 15.41 4.05
N ASP A 49 3.65 16.01 4.74
CA ASP A 49 5.07 15.91 4.39
C ASP A 49 5.74 14.62 4.89
N HIS A 50 4.96 13.61 5.30
CA HIS A 50 5.50 12.29 5.60
C HIS A 50 6.23 11.73 4.35
N PRO A 51 7.38 11.05 4.49
CA PRO A 51 8.16 10.62 3.32
C PRO A 51 7.40 9.65 2.40
N TRP A 52 6.48 8.86 2.95
CA TRP A 52 5.60 8.01 2.13
C TRP A 52 4.67 8.82 1.22
N HIS A 53 4.09 9.91 1.73
CA HIS A 53 3.21 10.76 0.94
C HIS A 53 4.00 11.51 -0.14
N GLN A 54 5.21 12.00 0.19
CA GLN A 54 6.13 12.59 -0.80
C GLN A 54 6.52 11.59 -1.88
N LEU A 55 6.73 10.32 -1.53
CA LEU A 55 6.98 9.25 -2.48
C LEU A 55 5.78 9.00 -3.40
N GLU A 56 4.56 8.90 -2.85
CA GLU A 56 3.34 8.69 -3.64
C GLU A 56 3.04 9.85 -4.60
N ARG A 57 3.38 11.09 -4.20
CA ARG A 57 3.30 12.27 -5.07
C ARG A 57 4.45 12.38 -6.08
N GLY A 58 5.48 11.53 -5.98
CA GLY A 58 6.65 11.53 -6.86
C GLY A 58 7.62 12.69 -6.60
N GLU A 59 7.60 13.27 -5.40
CA GLU A 59 8.49 14.36 -4.99
C GLU A 59 9.89 13.87 -4.60
N ILE A 60 9.98 12.64 -4.08
CA ILE A 60 11.24 12.00 -3.70
C ILE A 60 11.33 10.58 -4.29
N ALA A 61 12.56 10.11 -4.49
CA ALA A 61 12.84 8.75 -4.94
C ALA A 61 12.61 7.73 -3.81
N LEU A 62 12.40 6.46 -4.18
CA LEU A 62 12.15 5.37 -3.23
C LEU A 62 13.29 5.20 -2.22
N GLU A 63 14.54 5.38 -2.65
CA GLU A 63 15.71 5.28 -1.78
C GLU A 63 15.72 6.38 -0.73
N ALA A 64 15.36 7.62 -1.11
CA ALA A 64 15.26 8.73 -0.18
C ALA A 64 14.09 8.54 0.81
N ALA A 65 12.95 8.05 0.33
CA ALA A 65 11.82 7.72 1.19
C ALA A 65 12.18 6.61 2.19
N ALA A 66 12.90 5.57 1.76
CA ALA A 66 13.34 4.47 2.62
C ALA A 66 14.23 4.93 3.77
N GLU A 67 15.24 5.76 3.48
CA GLU A 67 16.12 6.30 4.52
C GLU A 67 15.36 7.20 5.51
N GLN A 68 14.45 8.04 5.00
CA GLN A 68 13.66 8.93 5.86
C GLN A 68 12.65 8.16 6.72
N ILE A 69 11.97 7.15 6.17
CA ILE A 69 11.05 6.27 6.92
C ILE A 69 11.80 5.47 7.99
N LYS A 70 13.01 5.02 7.70
CA LYS A 70 13.87 4.38 8.71
C LYS A 70 14.18 5.33 9.87
N ALA A 71 14.45 6.61 9.59
CA ALA A 71 14.66 7.62 10.62
C ALA A 71 13.38 7.86 11.46
N VAL A 72 12.21 7.97 10.81
CA VAL A 72 10.90 8.08 11.49
C VAL A 72 10.66 6.86 12.41
N GLY A 73 10.92 5.66 11.90
CA GLY A 73 10.82 4.43 12.69
C GLY A 73 11.74 4.46 13.93
N ALA A 74 12.99 4.88 13.75
CA ALA A 74 13.96 4.98 14.84
C ALA A 74 13.52 5.97 15.93
N GLU A 75 12.95 7.12 15.56
CA GLU A 75 12.35 8.07 16.50
C GLU A 75 11.16 7.48 17.27
N MET A 76 10.43 6.56 16.63
CA MET A 76 9.32 5.80 17.22
C MET A 76 9.77 4.53 17.97
N GLY A 77 11.08 4.25 18.01
CA GLY A 77 11.66 3.08 18.69
C GLY A 77 11.49 1.75 17.94
N ILE A 78 11.24 1.78 16.63
CA ILE A 78 11.09 0.60 15.78
C ILE A 78 12.11 0.60 14.63
N ASP A 79 12.68 -0.56 14.33
CA ASP A 79 13.56 -0.72 13.18
C ASP A 79 12.73 -1.06 11.94
N VAL A 80 12.71 -0.14 10.98
CA VAL A 80 11.93 -0.26 9.74
C VAL A 80 12.88 -0.52 8.58
N ASP A 81 12.68 -1.64 7.90
CA ASP A 81 13.32 -1.95 6.62
C ASP A 81 12.23 -2.08 5.54
N LEU A 82 12.10 -1.04 4.71
CA LEU A 82 11.13 -1.03 3.61
C LEU A 82 11.36 -2.17 2.61
N LYS A 83 12.60 -2.63 2.41
CA LYS A 83 12.90 -3.71 1.48
C LYS A 83 12.41 -5.06 2.02
N GLU A 84 12.68 -5.35 3.30
CA GLU A 84 12.08 -6.52 3.96
C GLU A 84 10.56 -6.44 3.91
N MET A 85 10.02 -5.25 4.14
CA MET A 85 8.60 -4.99 4.07
C MET A 85 8.01 -5.31 2.70
N PHE A 86 8.54 -4.72 1.62
CA PHE A 86 8.09 -5.01 0.25
C PHE A 86 8.20 -6.50 -0.08
N GLY A 87 9.25 -7.18 0.41
CA GLY A 87 9.38 -8.63 0.32
C GLY A 87 8.23 -9.39 1.00
N ALA A 88 7.83 -8.94 2.19
CA ALA A 88 6.68 -9.50 2.91
C ALA A 88 5.33 -9.20 2.24
N LEU A 89 5.18 -8.01 1.63
CA LEU A 89 3.99 -7.65 0.84
C LEU A 89 3.85 -8.55 -0.41
N GLY A 90 4.98 -8.98 -0.98
CA GLY A 90 5.02 -9.92 -2.09
C GLY A 90 4.67 -11.36 -1.73
N GLY A 91 4.41 -11.70 -0.45
CA GLY A 91 4.18 -13.07 0.01
C GLY A 91 2.81 -13.68 -0.33
N GLU A 92 1.78 -12.86 -0.52
CA GLU A 92 0.47 -13.28 -1.08
C GLU A 92 0.34 -12.86 -2.55
N SER A 93 1.39 -13.13 -3.32
CA SER A 93 1.52 -12.71 -4.72
C SER A 93 0.58 -13.51 -5.62
N GLY A 94 -0.64 -12.99 -5.78
CA GLY A 94 -1.56 -13.42 -6.81
C GLY A 94 -2.50 -12.29 -7.20
N ALA A 95 -2.70 -12.08 -8.49
CA ALA A 95 -3.81 -11.27 -8.94
C ALA A 95 -5.12 -11.93 -8.48
N ARG A 96 -6.04 -11.15 -7.92
CA ARG A 96 -7.39 -11.60 -7.55
C ARG A 96 -8.18 -11.84 -8.84
N SER A 97 -8.16 -13.09 -9.32
CA SER A 97 -8.65 -13.46 -10.65
C SER A 97 -10.13 -13.10 -10.84
N ASP A 98 -10.92 -13.22 -9.79
CA ASP A 98 -12.32 -12.80 -9.75
C ASP A 98 -12.51 -11.30 -10.03
N VAL A 99 -11.65 -10.45 -9.44
CA VAL A 99 -11.67 -8.99 -9.66
C VAL A 99 -11.17 -8.64 -11.06
N VAL A 100 -10.12 -9.31 -11.53
CA VAL A 100 -9.62 -9.17 -12.92
C VAL A 100 -10.71 -9.51 -13.93
N GLU A 101 -11.33 -10.67 -13.80
CA GLU A 101 -12.42 -11.13 -14.66
C GLU A 101 -13.60 -10.14 -14.64
N LYS A 102 -13.94 -9.62 -13.45
CA LYS A 102 -15.01 -8.63 -13.32
C LYS A 102 -14.68 -7.31 -14.02
N GLY A 103 -13.45 -6.80 -13.86
CA GLY A 103 -12.99 -5.60 -14.55
C GLY A 103 -13.04 -5.74 -16.08
N LEU A 104 -12.61 -6.90 -16.60
CA LEU A 104 -12.70 -7.22 -18.02
C LEU A 104 -14.15 -7.30 -18.52
N ALA A 105 -15.05 -7.94 -17.77
CA ALA A 105 -16.47 -8.04 -18.12
C ALA A 105 -17.18 -6.67 -18.10
N LEU A 106 -16.84 -5.79 -17.15
CA LEU A 106 -17.37 -4.43 -17.08
C LEU A 106 -16.91 -3.63 -18.31
N ARG A 107 -15.63 -3.72 -18.67
CA ARG A 107 -15.14 -3.07 -19.90
C ARG A 107 -15.82 -3.60 -21.15
N ALA A 108 -15.99 -4.92 -21.27
CA ALA A 108 -16.64 -5.55 -22.41
C ALA A 108 -18.14 -5.19 -22.54
N SER A 109 -18.81 -4.89 -21.43
CA SER A 109 -20.21 -4.43 -21.42
C SER A 109 -20.39 -2.93 -21.69
N GLY A 110 -19.30 -2.20 -21.97
CA GLY A 110 -19.34 -0.81 -22.41
C GLY A 110 -19.06 0.22 -21.31
N TYR A 111 -18.71 -0.20 -20.09
CA TYR A 111 -18.27 0.73 -19.06
C TYR A 111 -16.87 1.25 -19.35
N ARG A 112 -16.65 2.55 -19.13
CA ARG A 112 -15.29 3.11 -19.06
C ARG A 112 -14.63 2.60 -17.78
N THR A 113 -13.40 2.11 -17.90
CA THR A 113 -12.64 1.58 -16.75
C THR A 113 -11.32 2.32 -16.60
N ALA A 114 -10.91 2.59 -15.35
CA ALA A 114 -9.61 3.17 -15.01
C ALA A 114 -9.01 2.51 -13.76
N LEU A 115 -7.70 2.68 -13.59
CA LEU A 115 -6.97 2.49 -12.35
C LEU A 115 -6.64 3.87 -11.80
#